data_AF-A0AAW6V860-F1
#
_entry.id   AF-A0AAW6V860-F1
#
_cell.length_a   1.000
_cell.length_b   1.000
_cell.length_c   1.000
_cell.angle_alpha   90.00
_cell.angle_beta   90.00
_cell.angle_gamma   90.00
#
_symmetry.space_group_name_H-M   'P 1'
#
loop_
_entity.id
_entity.type
_entity.pdbx_description
1 polymer ?
#
loop_
_entity_poly.entity_id
_entity_poly.type
_entity_poly.pdbx_seq_one_letter_code
_entity_poly.pdbx_strand_id
1 'polypeptide(L)' 'MFSVGDLVQPRAGGPKLKVIEVQGEDLVVVQAAQEQGERYTLKSDEVTRYQEEGDFGVC' A
#
# COMPACT_ATOMS: atom_id res chain seq x y z
N MET A 1 2.16 8.07 -8.15
CA MET A 1 1.08 8.69 -7.37
C MET A 1 0.15 7.58 -6.90
N PHE A 2 -0.03 7.41 -5.59
CA PHE A 2 -0.87 6.37 -4.99
C PHE A 2 -2.34 6.81 -4.96
N SER A 3 -3.27 5.86 -4.86
CA SER A 3 -4.70 6.09 -4.80
C SER A 3 -5.35 5.23 -3.72
N VAL A 4 -6.50 5.68 -3.23
CA VAL A 4 -7.30 4.90 -2.27
C VAL A 4 -7.66 3.56 -2.92
N GLY A 5 -7.40 2.46 -2.20
CA GLY A 5 -7.56 1.10 -2.67
C GLY A 5 -6.27 0.43 -3.17
N ASP A 6 -5.20 1.19 -3.42
CA ASP A 6 -3.90 0.61 -3.78
C ASP A 6 -3.36 -0.26 -2.63
N LEU A 7 -2.75 -1.39 -2.99
CA LEU A 7 -1.94 -2.16 -2.07
C LEU A 7 -0.52 -1.63 -2.10
N VAL A 8 0.08 -1.45 -0.93
CA VAL A 8 1.43 -0.95 -0.75
C VAL A 8 2.17 -1.77 0.29
N GLN A 9 3.49 -1.81 0.18
CA GLN A 9 4.35 -2.51 1.11
C GLN A 9 5.48 -1.57 1.57
N PRO A 10 5.75 -1.48 2.88
CA PRO A 10 6.89 -0.72 3.38
C PRO A 10 8.22 -1.23 2.81
N ARG A 11 9.12 -0.31 2.42
CA ARG A 11 10.46 -0.66 1.94
C ARG A 11 11.31 -1.37 3.00
N ALA A 12 11.06 -1.09 4.28
CA ALA A 12 11.70 -1.77 5.40
C ALA A 12 11.34 -3.27 5.49
N GLY A 13 10.34 -3.73 4.71
CA GLY A 13 9.73 -5.05 4.87
C GLY A 13 8.64 -5.02 5.94
N GLY A 14 7.63 -5.86 5.77
CA GLY A 14 6.46 -5.88 6.67
C GLY A 14 5.22 -6.46 6.02
N PRO A 15 4.08 -6.44 6.72
CA PRO A 15 2.81 -6.89 6.18
C PRO A 15 2.37 -5.99 5.01
N LYS A 16 1.53 -6.55 4.13
CA LYS A 16 0.89 -5.78 3.06
C LYS A 16 -0.08 -4.78 3.67
N LEU A 17 -0.08 -3.56 3.15
CA LEU A 17 -0.96 -2.48 3.59
C LEU A 17 -1.86 -2.05 2.43
N LYS A 18 -3.05 -1.54 2.74
CA LYS A 18 -4.01 -1.01 1.78
C LYS A 18 -4.22 0.46 2.05
N VAL A 19 -4.08 1.29 1.02
CA VAL A 19 -4.31 2.73 1.10
C VAL A 19 -5.80 2.99 1.28
N ILE A 20 -6.16 3.68 2.35
CA ILE A 20 -7.54 4.11 2.62
C ILE A 20 -7.71 5.62 2.43
N GLU A 21 -6.62 6.38 2.50
CA GLU A 21 -6.62 7.83 2.29
C GLU A 21 -5.25 8.30 1.78
N VAL A 22 -5.26 9.36 0.97
CA VAL A 22 -4.05 9.96 0.40
C VAL A 22 -4.03 11.44 0.76
N GLN A 23 -3.05 11.85 1.57
CA GLN A 23 -2.83 13.22 2.01
C GLN A 23 -1.58 13.80 1.35
N GLY A 24 -1.62 13.90 0.01
CA GLY A 24 -0.51 14.40 -0.78
C GLY A 24 0.70 13.47 -0.74
N GLU A 25 1.65 13.75 0.16
CA GLU A 25 2.87 12.96 0.34
C GLU A 25 2.71 11.83 1.37
N ASP A 26 1.78 11.99 2.31
CA ASP A 26 1.47 11.02 3.35
C ASP A 26 0.29 10.15 2.93
N LEU A 27 0.39 8.86 3.20
CA LEU A 27 -0.62 7.85 2.87
C LEU A 27 -1.14 7.25 4.16
N VAL A 28 -2.45 7.27 4.33
CA VAL A 28 -3.11 6.52 5.41
C VAL A 28 -3.41 5.14 4.87
N VAL A 29 -2.82 4.14 5.52
CA VAL A 29 -2.90 2.75 5.12
C VAL A 29 -3.34 1.88 6.29
N VAL A 30 -3.98 0.77 5.99
CA VAL A 30 -4.39 -0.26 6.98
C VAL A 30 -3.77 -1.58 6.60
N GLN A 31 -3.66 -2.54 7.53
CA GLN A 31 -3.22 -3.88 7.15
C GLN A 31 -4.20 -4.49 6.15
N ALA A 32 -3.69 -5.02 5.03
CA ALA A 32 -4.55 -5.65 4.02
C ALA A 32 -5.29 -6.87 4.59
N ALA A 33 -4.71 -7.55 5.59
CA ALA A 33 -5.36 -8.62 6.33
C ALA A 33 -6.44 -8.13 7.31
N GLN A 34 -6.43 -6.84 7.67
CA GLN A 34 -7.28 -6.28 8.71
C GLN A 34 -7.65 -4.82 8.38
N GLU A 35 -8.60 -4.65 7.45
CA GLU A 35 -9.00 -3.33 6.94
C GLU A 35 -9.65 -2.43 8.00
N GLN A 36 -10.25 -3.02 9.05
CA GLN A 36 -10.79 -2.30 10.21
C GLN A 36 -9.78 -2.21 11.37
N GLY A 37 -8.53 -2.60 11.13
CA GLY A 37 -7.46 -2.55 12.11
C GLY A 37 -6.91 -1.15 12.32
N GLU A 38 -5.70 -1.11 12.86
CA GLU A 38 -4.99 0.14 13.09
C GLU A 38 -4.60 0.81 11.76
N ARG A 39 -4.76 2.14 11.72
CA ARG A 39 -4.40 2.97 10.58
C ARG A 39 -2.99 3.50 10.79
N TYR A 40 -2.15 3.28 9.81
CA TYR A 40 -0.77 3.75 9.79
C TYR A 40 -0.67 4.91 8.80
N THR A 41 0.04 5.96 9.19
CA THR A 41 0.39 7.04 8.27
C THR A 41 1.84 6.81 7.85
N LEU A 42 2.05 6.58 6.56
CA LEU A 42 3.38 6.34 5.98
C LEU A 42 3.61 7.29 4.81
N LYS A 43 4.86 7.72 4.62
CA LYS A 43 5.20 8.51 3.45
C LYS A 43 5.19 7.65 2.20
N SER A 44 4.69 8.24 1.12
CA SER A 44 4.69 7.65 -0.21
C SER A 44 6.09 7.25 -0.70
N ASP A 45 7.15 7.88 -0.20
CA ASP A 45 8.55 7.55 -0.53
C ASP A 45 9.06 6.28 0.18
N GLU A 46 8.54 6.01 1.39
CA GLU A 46 8.94 4.88 2.25
C GLU A 46 8.16 3.59 1.94
N VAL A 47 7.15 3.68 1.08
CA VAL A 47 6.35 2.53 0.63
C VAL A 47 6.50 2.31 -0.87
N THR A 48 6.39 1.06 -1.28
CA THR A 48 6.35 0.65 -2.68
C THR A 48 4.96 0.12 -3.00
N ARG A 49 4.44 0.37 -4.21
CA ARG A 49 3.20 -0.27 -4.66
C ARG A 49 3.37 -1.79 -4.63
N TYR A 50 2.48 -2.46 -3.91
CA TYR A 50 2.38 -3.90 -3.95
C TYR A 50 1.52 -4.26 -5.16
N GLN A 51 2.17 -4.76 -6.20
CA GLN A 51 1.52 -5.30 -7.38
C GLN A 51 1.68 -6.82 -7.30
N GLU A 52 0.58 -7.56 -7.33
CA GLU A 52 0.68 -9.00 -7.63
C GLU A 52 1.18 -9.09 -9.07
N GLU A 53 2.44 -9.48 -9.26
CA GLU A 53 2.99 -9.86 -10.56
C GLU A 53 2.17 -11.06 -11.08
N GLY A 54 1.05 -10.77 -11.71
CA GLY A 54 0.04 -11.75 -12.08
C GLY A 54 -0.74 -11.37 -13.32
N ASP A 55 -0.14 -10.64 -14.25
CA ASP A 55 -0.59 -10.58 -15.65
C ASP A 55 0.55 -10.10 -16.57
N PHE A 56 1.63 -10.89 -16.65
CA PHE A 56 2.48 -10.91 -17.85
C PHE A 56 2.35 -12.29 -18.48
N GLY A 57 1.15 -12.59 -18.93
CA GLY A 57 0.93 -13.58 -19.98
C GLY A 57 1.50 -13.05 -21.29
N VAL A 58 2.81 -13.22 -21.53
CA VAL A 58 3.41 -13.14 -22.87
C VAL A 58 4.57 -14.13 -23.00
N CYS A 59 4.24 -15.37 -23.36
CA CYS A 59 4.87 -16.10 -24.46
C CYS A 59 4.02 -17.32 -24.84
#